data_AF-A0A920LMF1-F1
#
_entry.id   AF-A0A920LMF1-F1
#
_cell.length_a   1.000
_cell.length_b   1.000
_cell.length_c   1.000
_cell.angle_alpha   90.00
_cell.angle_beta   90.00
_cell.angle_gamma   90.00
#
_symmetry.space_group_name_H-M   'P 1'
#
loop_
_entity.id
_entity.type
_entity.pdbx_description
1 polymer ?
#
loop_
_entity_poly.entity_id
_entity_poly.type
_entity_poly.pdbx_seq_one_letter_code
_entity_poly.pdbx_strand_id
1 'polypeptide(L)'
;MSGNTASNKVYDSNSSATVSVTLSGFVGSETLTYTNSSSFNNKNVGTGKTVTVDSITLADGNNGGLASNYSITPGQTTTANITAKSLTISGIIAQVKLIMGAQVLL
;
A
#
# COMPACT_ATOMS: atom_id res chain seq x y z
N MET A 1 0.89 -21.05 -5.05
CA MET A 1 1.40 -20.01 -4.13
C MET A 1 1.43 -20.60 -2.73
N SER A 2 2.58 -20.53 -2.06
CA SER A 2 2.74 -21.02 -0.68
C SER A 2 2.63 -19.92 0.38
N GLY A 3 2.72 -18.65 -0.01
CA GLY A 3 2.53 -17.52 0.90
C GLY A 3 2.46 -16.18 0.19
N ASN A 4 1.90 -15.19 0.89
CA ASN A 4 1.79 -13.80 0.45
C ASN A 4 1.88 -12.84 1.64
N THR A 5 2.66 -11.77 1.50
CA THR A 5 2.85 -10.73 2.51
C THR A 5 2.55 -9.36 1.93
N ALA A 6 1.66 -8.60 2.57
CA ALA A 6 1.34 -7.23 2.17
C ALA A 6 2.14 -6.20 2.99
N SER A 7 2.55 -5.13 2.33
CA SER A 7 3.18 -3.98 2.98
C SER A 7 2.15 -3.03 3.57
N ASN A 8 2.43 -2.52 4.77
CA ASN A 8 1.70 -1.38 5.33
C ASN A 8 1.94 -0.13 4.46
N LYS A 9 0.99 0.81 4.44
CA LYS A 9 1.15 2.11 3.77
C LYS A 9 0.59 3.27 4.58
N VAL A 10 1.03 4.48 4.26
CA VAL A 10 0.40 5.72 4.70
C VAL A 10 -0.75 6.06 3.74
N TYR A 11 -1.82 6.65 4.26
CA TYR A 11 -2.95 7.11 3.45
C TYR A 11 -2.52 8.05 2.32
N ASP A 12 -2.87 7.68 1.09
CA ASP A 12 -2.56 8.38 -0.16
C ASP A 12 -3.78 8.54 -1.08
N SER A 13 -4.98 8.28 -0.55
CA SER A 13 -6.24 8.25 -1.29
C SER A 13 -6.37 7.15 -2.38
N ASN A 14 -5.52 6.13 -2.38
CA ASN A 14 -5.63 4.96 -3.27
C ASN A 14 -5.71 3.64 -2.48
N SER A 15 -6.47 2.67 -2.97
CA SER A 15 -6.55 1.31 -2.41
C SER A 15 -5.45 0.38 -2.91
N SER A 16 -4.56 0.79 -3.82
CA SER A 16 -3.45 -0.07 -4.26
C SER A 16 -2.57 -0.51 -3.09
N ALA A 17 -2.18 -1.79 -3.13
CA ALA A 17 -1.32 -2.45 -2.18
C ALA A 17 -0.08 -3.03 -2.87
N THR A 18 1.00 -3.17 -2.12
CA THR A 18 2.19 -3.91 -2.53
C THR A 18 2.19 -5.24 -1.80
N VAL A 19 2.20 -6.34 -2.56
CA VAL A 19 2.21 -7.71 -2.02
C VAL A 19 3.37 -8.47 -2.63
N SER A 20 4.18 -9.12 -1.78
CA SER A 20 5.15 -10.12 -2.19
C SER A 20 4.53 -11.50 -2.10
N VAL A 21 4.65 -12.29 -3.17
CA VAL A 21 4.16 -13.67 -3.28
C VAL A 21 5.33 -14.64 -3.29
N THR A 22 5.17 -15.79 -2.62
CA THR A 22 6.07 -16.93 -2.72
C THR A 22 5.43 -18.00 -3.60
N LEU A 23 6.13 -18.34 -4.68
CA LEU A 23 5.76 -19.44 -5.56
C LEU A 23 6.40 -20.75 -5.09
N SER A 24 5.70 -21.86 -5.31
CA SER A 24 6.11 -23.21 -4.94
C SER A 24 5.39 -24.21 -5.83
N GLY A 25 5.82 -25.48 -5.79
CA GLY A 25 5.26 -26.54 -6.63
C GLY A 25 5.93 -26.65 -8.00
N PHE A 26 7.17 -26.15 -8.12
CA PHE A 26 7.98 -26.28 -9.32
C PHE A 26 8.42 -27.73 -9.54
N VAL A 27 8.61 -28.11 -10.80
CA VAL A 27 9.23 -29.38 -11.18
C VAL A 27 10.75 -29.24 -11.04
N GLY A 28 11.37 -30.15 -10.28
CA GLY A 28 12.82 -30.16 -10.09
C GLY A 28 13.33 -28.86 -9.47
N SER A 29 14.29 -28.23 -10.14
CA SER A 29 14.88 -26.96 -9.70
C SER A 29 14.31 -25.74 -10.43
N GLU A 30 13.27 -25.92 -11.24
CA GLU A 30 12.70 -24.81 -12.02
C GLU A 30 12.29 -23.63 -11.14
N THR A 31 12.30 -22.45 -11.76
CA THR A 31 11.87 -21.21 -11.14
C THR A 31 11.01 -20.44 -12.13
N LEU A 32 10.11 -19.59 -11.62
CA LEU A 32 9.41 -18.57 -12.41
C LEU A 32 9.55 -17.21 -11.74
N THR A 33 9.40 -16.16 -12.55
CA THR A 33 9.19 -14.80 -12.06
C THR A 33 7.71 -14.42 -12.17
N TYR A 34 7.30 -13.32 -11.56
CA TYR A 34 5.91 -12.87 -11.64
C TYR A 34 5.79 -11.35 -11.49
N THR A 35 4.67 -10.83 -11.97
CA THR A 35 4.13 -9.52 -11.59
C THR A 35 2.73 -9.71 -11.01
N ASN A 36 2.32 -8.84 -10.09
CA ASN A 36 0.99 -8.87 -9.51
C ASN A 36 0.40 -7.46 -9.36
N SER A 37 -0.92 -7.39 -9.42
CA SER A 37 -1.69 -6.26 -8.91
C SER A 37 -2.37 -6.66 -7.61
N SER A 38 -2.47 -5.75 -6.66
CA SER A 38 -3.08 -6.02 -5.37
C SER A 38 -3.75 -4.77 -4.80
N SER A 39 -4.78 -4.97 -4.01
CA SER A 39 -5.56 -3.89 -3.42
C SER A 39 -6.01 -4.18 -1.99
N PHE A 40 -6.07 -3.13 -1.19
CA PHE A 40 -6.82 -3.10 0.06
C PHE A 40 -8.33 -3.08 -0.25
N ASN A 41 -9.13 -3.69 0.63
CA ASN A 41 -10.59 -3.67 0.51
C ASN A 41 -11.22 -2.26 0.41
N ASN A 42 -10.54 -1.24 0.94
CA ASN A 42 -10.83 0.17 0.70
C ASN A 42 -9.60 1.03 1.05
N LYS A 43 -9.58 2.27 0.58
CA LYS A 43 -8.48 3.23 0.76
C LYS A 43 -8.35 3.82 2.17
N ASN A 44 -9.29 3.61 3.08
CA ASN A 44 -9.34 4.32 4.35
C ASN A 44 -8.36 3.74 5.38
N VAL A 45 -7.92 4.59 6.31
CA VAL A 45 -7.07 4.22 7.46
C VAL A 45 -7.70 3.07 8.25
N GLY A 46 -6.87 2.13 8.70
CA GLY A 46 -7.31 1.00 9.52
C GLY A 46 -6.22 -0.05 9.69
N THR A 47 -6.35 -0.86 10.74
CA THR A 47 -5.46 -1.98 11.04
C THR A 47 -6.04 -3.31 10.56
N GLY A 48 -5.19 -4.27 10.20
CA GLY A 48 -5.62 -5.61 9.80
C GLY A 48 -6.52 -5.61 8.57
N LYS A 49 -6.36 -4.64 7.66
CA LYS A 49 -7.19 -4.51 6.47
C LYS A 49 -6.88 -5.63 5.51
N THR A 50 -7.93 -6.26 4.97
CA THR A 50 -7.80 -7.27 3.93
C THR A 50 -7.13 -6.68 2.70
N VAL A 51 -6.08 -7.35 2.24
CA VAL A 51 -5.40 -7.12 0.98
C VAL A 51 -5.58 -8.35 0.10
N THR A 52 -5.99 -8.15 -1.14
CA THR A 52 -6.22 -9.21 -2.12
C THR A 52 -5.18 -9.12 -3.23
N VAL A 53 -4.64 -10.25 -3.65
CA VAL A 53 -3.91 -10.36 -4.91
C VAL A 53 -4.92 -10.46 -6.05
N ASP A 54 -5.20 -9.34 -6.72
CA ASP A 54 -6.27 -9.23 -7.72
C ASP A 54 -5.90 -9.93 -9.04
N SER A 55 -4.62 -9.82 -9.42
CA SER A 55 -4.07 -10.49 -10.59
C SER A 55 -2.63 -10.91 -10.35
N ILE A 56 -2.20 -11.96 -11.04
CA ILE A 56 -0.82 -12.41 -11.08
C ILE A 56 -0.51 -12.93 -12.48
N THR A 57 0.64 -12.54 -13.02
CA THR A 57 1.12 -12.97 -14.33
C THR A 57 2.48 -13.61 -14.13
N LEU A 58 2.60 -14.86 -14.56
CA LEU A 58 3.86 -15.61 -14.53
C LEU A 58 4.72 -15.23 -15.73
N ALA A 59 6.02 -15.22 -15.53
CA ALA A 59 7.02 -15.11 -16.58
C ALA A 59 8.12 -16.15 -16.36
N ASP A 60 8.80 -16.51 -17.45
CA ASP A 60 9.85 -17.52 -17.43
C ASP A 60 10.90 -17.17 -16.38
N GLY A 61 11.40 -18.18 -15.68
CA GLY A 61 12.45 -18.00 -14.70
C GLY A 61 13.81 -18.42 -15.22
N ASN A 62 14.84 -17.96 -14.54
CA ASN A 62 16.23 -18.16 -14.96
C ASN A 62 16.72 -19.60 -14.84
N ASN A 63 16.02 -20.46 -14.09
CA ASN A 63 16.37 -21.87 -13.93
C ASN A 63 15.48 -22.81 -14.76
N GLY A 64 15.14 -22.41 -16.00
CA GLY A 64 14.51 -23.29 -17.00
C GLY A 64 12.99 -23.44 -16.92
N GLY A 65 12.32 -22.83 -15.94
CA GLY A 65 10.85 -22.86 -15.85
C GLY A 65 10.22 -21.96 -16.91
N LEU A 66 9.37 -22.53 -17.77
CA LEU A 66 8.54 -21.78 -18.72
C LEU A 66 7.18 -21.47 -18.10
N ALA A 67 6.75 -20.21 -18.13
CA ALA A 67 5.49 -19.77 -17.54
C ALA A 67 4.28 -20.51 -18.12
N SER A 68 4.32 -20.90 -19.41
CA SER A 68 3.24 -21.63 -20.07
C SER A 68 3.00 -23.04 -19.51
N ASN A 69 3.95 -23.59 -18.75
CA ASN A 69 3.82 -24.92 -18.14
C ASN A 69 3.10 -24.88 -16.78
N TYR A 70 2.84 -23.69 -16.24
CA TYR A 70 2.30 -23.50 -14.91
C TYR A 70 1.01 -22.68 -14.95
N SER A 71 0.14 -22.94 -13.97
CA SER A 71 -1.06 -22.16 -13.73
C SER A 71 -1.06 -21.65 -12.30
N ILE A 72 -1.59 -20.45 -12.11
CA ILE A 72 -1.79 -19.85 -10.80
C ILE A 72 -3.12 -19.11 -10.78
N THR A 73 -3.88 -19.30 -9.71
CA THR A 73 -5.15 -18.60 -9.51
C THR A 73 -4.92 -17.42 -8.57
N PRO A 74 -5.36 -16.19 -8.91
CA PRO A 74 -5.33 -15.05 -7.98
C PRO A 74 -6.40 -15.17 -6.90
N GLY A 75 -6.58 -14.12 -6.09
CA GLY A 75 -7.64 -13.99 -5.08
C GLY A 75 -7.21 -14.32 -3.65
N GLN A 76 -5.95 -14.68 -3.43
CA GLN A 76 -5.45 -14.94 -2.08
C GLN A 76 -5.38 -13.64 -1.31
N THR A 77 -5.68 -13.75 -0.02
CA THR A 77 -5.77 -12.61 0.88
C THR A 77 -4.70 -12.67 1.95
N THR A 78 -4.34 -11.50 2.45
CA THR A 78 -3.52 -11.30 3.66
C THR A 78 -3.99 -10.00 4.32
N THR A 79 -3.28 -9.52 5.33
CA THR A 79 -3.63 -8.28 6.03
C THR A 79 -2.46 -7.33 6.12
N ALA A 80 -2.76 -6.03 5.98
CA ALA A 80 -1.82 -4.94 6.24
C ALA A 80 -2.57 -3.73 6.82
N ASN A 81 -1.82 -2.74 7.28
CA ASN A 81 -2.35 -1.52 7.87
C ASN A 81 -2.25 -0.36 6.87
N ILE A 82 -3.29 0.49 6.84
CA ILE A 82 -3.18 1.86 6.29
C ILE A 82 -3.13 2.81 7.48
N THR A 83 -2.02 3.54 7.64
CA THR A 83 -1.84 4.54 8.71
C THR A 83 -2.24 5.94 8.23
N ALA A 84 -2.61 6.80 9.17
CA ALA A 84 -3.02 8.17 8.86
C ALA A 84 -1.86 8.99 8.27
N LYS A 85 -2.17 9.83 7.29
CA LYS A 85 -1.24 10.87 6.82
C LYS A 85 -1.29 12.04 7.81
N SER A 86 -0.12 12.42 8.34
CA SER A 86 -0.01 13.56 9.25
C SER A 86 -0.26 14.88 8.51
N LEU A 87 -0.99 15.79 9.15
CA LEU A 87 -1.18 17.16 8.70
C LEU A 87 -0.34 18.11 9.55
N THR A 88 0.15 19.19 8.95
CA THR A 88 0.86 20.27 9.65
C THR A 88 0.04 21.54 9.66
N ILE A 89 0.06 22.27 10.78
CA ILE A 89 -0.56 23.60 10.91
C ILE A 89 0.52 24.64 10.62
N SER A 90 0.21 25.57 9.72
CA SER A 90 1.04 26.73 9.41
C SER A 90 0.22 28.02 9.59
N GLY A 91 0.89 29.14 9.89
CA GLY A 91 0.24 30.46 9.89
C GLY A 91 -0.43 30.88 11.20
N ILE A 92 0.01 30.34 12.35
CA ILE A 92 -0.38 30.89 13.65
C ILE A 92 0.30 32.25 13.81
N ILE A 93 -0.42 33.33 13.48
CA ILE A 93 -0.05 34.69 13.83
C ILE A 93 -0.86 35.12 15.05
N ALA A 94 -0.18 35.65 16.07
CA ALA A 94 -0.87 36.26 17.20
C ALA A 94 -1.53 37.55 16.73
N GLN A 95 -2.86 37.69 16.90
CA GLN A 95 -3.51 38.98 16.68
C GLN A 95 -3.20 39.90 17.86
N VAL A 96 -2.41 40.94 17.61
CA VAL A 96 -2.24 42.03 18.57
C VAL A 96 -3.50 42.88 18.56
N LYS A 97 -4.22 42.95 19.69
CA LYS A 97 -5.32 43.91 19.87
C LYS A 97 -4.71 45.31 20.11
N LEU A 98 -4.72 46.17 19.09
CA LEU A 98 -4.41 47.60 19.25
C LEU A 98 -5.51 48.26 20.08
N ILE A 99 -5.20 48.64 21.32
CA ILE A 99 -6.06 49.54 22.10
C ILE A 99 -5.56 50.97 21.78
N MET A 100 -6.22 51.65 20.83
CA MET A 100 -5.93 53.07 20.58
C MET A 100 -6.53 53.91 21.71
N GLY A 101 -5.71 54.23 22.71
CA GLY A 101 -6.08 55.07 23.85
C GLY A 101 -5.65 56.53 23.68
N ALA A 102 -6.62 57.42 23.88
CA ALA A 102 -6.54 58.84 24.24
C ALA A 102 -6.21 59.88 23.14
N GLN A 103 -7.24 60.62 22.73
CA GLN A 103 -7.12 62.04 22.34
C GLN A 103 -6.66 62.83 23.57
N VAL A 104 -5.54 63.56 23.48
CA VAL A 104 -5.21 64.64 24.42
C VAL A 104 -5.79 65.93 23.82
N LEU A 105 -6.74 66.53 24.53
CA LEU A 105 -7.20 67.89 24.26
C LEU A 105 -6.39 68.85 25.15
N LEU A 106 -5.61 69.73 24.53
CA LEU A 106 -5.19 71.02 25.08
C LEU A 106 -5.41 72.07 24.00
#